data_AF-A0A7L0D2C6-F1
#
_entry.id   AF-A0A7L0D2C6-F1
#
_cell.length_a   1.000
_cell.length_b   1.000
_cell.length_c   1.000
_cell.angle_alpha   90.00
_cell.angle_beta   90.00
_cell.angle_gamma   90.00
#
_symmetry.space_group_name_H-M   'P 1'
#
loop_
_entity.id
_entity.type
_entity.pdbx_description
1 polymer ?
#
loop_
_entity_poly.entity_id
_entity_poly.type
_entity_poly.pdbx_seq_one_letter_code
_entity_poly.pdbx_strand_id
1 'polypeptide(L)'
;MSTDIHKLLFDISEALVTDELAALKFLSLEHVPMRKLEDIQEPKAFFKALHEKGMIEAENLSFLKELLYWINRMDLLAAHLGSSREEMARELQIPGRAKVSAYRQLLYRIAEDLTPEDVKNVKFLLQKEMPKNKLQDNASMLTVLLEMEKNEIIKEDDLAVLKDILKRFRADVKKKIDTYEENKKENCSKEKLHYPGSVSMYPAGQGAEGETPHLLVESYTMKNNPHGYCVILNNHIFKNPQDVRRGTLEDGEAVKKVFEWLQFETVEHRNLEAKQMYAELKEYSKKDHSNMDCFVCFILSHGEKDKIKGVDYELVNIKDLLSCFSGSNCPSLAGKPKLFFIQACQGSASHPPVTVKEDFSGHLEADAAPQATIPDQSDTLLGMATVEDYECYRCPETGSIYIQCLCKKMELLCPLRKDLLTILTEVNREVGAGVFNGGKQMPKIVSNLRKQLIFQIPQSQSTGK
;
A
#
# COMPACT_ATOMS: atom_id res chain seq x y z
N MET A 1 -9.65 14.45 -39.89
CA MET A 1 -8.58 15.18 -39.17
C MET A 1 -7.52 14.23 -38.58
N SER A 2 -7.12 13.16 -39.28
CA SER A 2 -6.12 12.17 -38.78
C SER A 2 -4.74 12.31 -39.47
N THR A 3 -4.66 13.05 -40.56
CA THR A 3 -3.44 13.21 -41.38
C THR A 3 -2.38 14.13 -40.77
N ASP A 4 -2.74 14.96 -39.79
CA ASP A 4 -1.83 15.98 -39.23
C ASP A 4 -0.84 15.38 -38.22
N ILE A 5 -1.30 14.48 -37.34
CA ILE A 5 -0.45 13.82 -36.34
C ILE A 5 0.59 12.89 -36.96
N HIS A 6 0.24 12.13 -38.01
CA HIS A 6 1.20 11.22 -38.63
C HIS A 6 2.33 11.96 -39.34
N LYS A 7 2.03 13.13 -39.93
CA LYS A 7 3.05 14.00 -40.54
C LYS A 7 3.97 14.60 -39.48
N LEU A 8 3.39 15.10 -38.39
CA LEU A 8 4.13 15.62 -37.25
C LEU A 8 5.10 14.57 -36.64
N LEU A 9 4.61 13.36 -36.40
CA LEU A 9 5.42 12.27 -35.85
C LEU A 9 6.51 11.82 -36.84
N PHE A 10 6.25 11.90 -38.14
CA PHE A 10 7.24 11.63 -39.17
C PHE A 10 8.36 12.68 -39.13
N ASP A 11 8.02 13.97 -39.12
CA ASP A 11 9.01 15.05 -39.11
C ASP A 11 9.91 15.00 -37.85
N ILE A 12 9.31 14.72 -36.68
CA ILE A 12 10.06 14.50 -35.43
C ILE A 12 10.94 13.25 -35.54
N SER A 13 10.45 12.16 -36.14
CA SER A 13 11.21 10.91 -36.25
C SER A 13 12.47 11.03 -37.12
N GLU A 14 12.44 11.85 -38.17
CA GLU A 14 13.58 12.08 -39.05
C GLU A 14 14.68 12.91 -38.36
N ALA A 15 14.30 13.69 -37.36
CA ALA A 15 15.23 14.53 -36.61
C ALA A 15 15.90 13.82 -35.42
N LEU A 16 15.54 12.55 -35.15
CA LEU A 16 16.04 11.78 -34.00
C LEU A 16 17.16 10.82 -34.40
N VAL A 17 18.25 10.81 -33.62
CA VAL A 17 19.38 9.88 -33.81
C VAL A 17 19.23 8.61 -32.96
N THR A 18 20.11 7.62 -33.18
CA THR A 18 20.04 6.29 -32.53
C THR A 18 20.13 6.36 -31.01
N ASP A 19 20.98 7.26 -30.47
CA ASP A 19 21.17 7.40 -29.02
C ASP A 19 19.95 8.06 -28.37
N GLU A 20 19.34 9.03 -29.05
CA GLU A 20 18.08 9.64 -28.62
C GLU A 20 16.92 8.62 -28.65
N LEU A 21 16.88 7.74 -29.65
CA LEU A 21 15.93 6.64 -29.68
C LEU A 21 16.13 5.69 -28.49
N ALA A 22 17.37 5.38 -28.11
CA ALA A 22 17.66 4.57 -26.94
C ALA A 22 17.19 5.25 -25.64
N ALA A 23 17.39 6.57 -25.52
CA ALA A 23 16.87 7.37 -24.41
C ALA A 23 15.34 7.37 -24.35
N LEU A 24 14.66 7.56 -25.49
CA LEU A 24 13.21 7.54 -25.59
C LEU A 24 12.61 6.18 -25.20
N LYS A 25 13.22 5.09 -25.64
CA LYS A 25 12.84 3.73 -25.22
C LYS A 25 13.02 3.58 -23.71
N PHE A 26 14.15 4.01 -23.16
CA PHE A 26 14.44 3.90 -21.73
C PHE A 26 13.40 4.65 -20.88
N LEU A 27 13.04 5.87 -21.26
CA LEU A 27 12.07 6.70 -20.53
C LEU A 27 10.62 6.21 -20.64
N SER A 28 10.31 5.33 -21.60
CA SER A 28 8.95 4.84 -21.87
C SER A 28 8.70 3.39 -21.44
N LEU A 29 9.65 2.74 -20.77
CA LEU A 29 9.59 1.32 -20.37
C LEU A 29 8.43 0.95 -19.46
N GLU A 30 7.88 1.91 -18.71
CA GLU A 30 6.71 1.69 -17.84
C GLU A 30 5.40 1.65 -18.62
N HIS A 31 5.39 2.21 -19.84
CA HIS A 31 4.18 2.34 -20.68
C HIS A 31 4.20 1.39 -21.89
N VAL A 32 5.38 0.99 -22.36
CA VAL A 32 5.56 0.05 -23.46
C VAL A 32 6.38 -1.15 -22.98
N PRO A 33 5.88 -2.40 -23.11
CA PRO A 33 6.60 -3.58 -22.67
C PRO A 33 8.00 -3.67 -23.29
N MET A 34 9.00 -3.99 -22.46
CA MET A 34 10.40 -4.08 -22.85
C MET A 34 10.65 -4.88 -24.13
N ARG A 35 9.99 -6.05 -24.27
CA ARG A 35 10.12 -6.90 -25.47
C ARG A 35 9.76 -6.17 -26.77
N LYS A 36 8.73 -5.32 -26.74
CA LYS A 36 8.29 -4.54 -27.90
C LYS A 36 9.26 -3.39 -28.21
N LEU A 37 9.91 -2.81 -27.20
CA LEU A 37 10.89 -1.74 -27.36
C LEU A 37 12.25 -2.24 -27.87
N GLU A 38 12.64 -3.46 -27.52
CA GLU A 38 13.85 -4.13 -28.03
C GLU A 38 13.77 -4.39 -29.54
N ASP A 39 12.58 -4.72 -30.06
CA ASP A 39 12.34 -4.97 -31.49
C ASP A 39 12.33 -3.69 -32.35
N ILE A 40 12.08 -2.53 -31.74
CA ILE A 40 11.98 -1.25 -32.46
C ILE A 40 13.39 -0.76 -32.79
N GLN A 41 13.72 -0.60 -34.07
CA GLN A 41 15.03 -0.06 -34.47
C GLN A 41 14.96 1.37 -35.02
N GLU A 42 13.75 1.86 -35.33
CA GLU A 42 13.53 3.16 -35.97
C GLU A 42 12.62 4.06 -35.11
N PRO A 43 12.87 5.38 -35.07
CA PRO A 43 12.02 6.32 -34.32
C PRO A 43 10.55 6.34 -34.80
N LYS A 44 10.29 6.06 -36.09
CA LYS A 44 8.93 5.92 -36.63
C LYS A 44 8.15 4.78 -35.98
N ALA A 45 8.79 3.62 -35.86
CA ALA A 45 8.21 2.45 -35.23
C ALA A 45 7.97 2.69 -33.73
N PHE A 46 8.83 3.48 -33.08
CA PHE A 46 8.63 3.92 -31.70
C PHE A 46 7.37 4.76 -31.52
N PHE A 47 7.19 5.81 -32.32
CA PHE A 47 5.98 6.66 -32.21
C PHE A 47 4.71 5.90 -32.58
N LYS A 48 4.77 4.99 -33.54
CA LYS A 48 3.66 4.09 -33.83
C LYS A 48 3.29 3.23 -32.62
N ALA A 49 4.27 2.67 -31.91
CA ALA A 49 4.02 1.87 -30.71
C ALA A 49 3.40 2.69 -29.57
N LEU A 50 3.80 3.96 -29.42
CA LEU A 50 3.18 4.88 -28.45
C LEU A 50 1.75 5.26 -28.83
N HIS A 51 1.49 5.47 -30.12
CA HIS A 51 0.15 5.74 -30.63
C HIS A 51 -0.80 4.55 -30.41
N GLU A 52 -0.36 3.33 -30.72
CA GLU A 52 -1.12 2.09 -30.48
C GLU A 52 -1.45 1.84 -29.00
N LYS A 53 -0.66 2.42 -28.09
CA LYS A 53 -0.87 2.33 -26.64
C LYS A 53 -1.72 3.46 -26.07
N GLY A 54 -2.22 4.38 -26.91
CA GLY A 54 -2.99 5.55 -26.46
C GLY A 54 -2.15 6.58 -25.70
N MET A 55 -0.82 6.52 -25.81
CA MET A 55 0.08 7.44 -25.11
C MET A 55 0.25 8.76 -25.84
N ILE A 56 0.07 8.75 -27.16
CA ILE A 56 0.12 9.91 -28.05
C ILE A 56 -1.08 9.84 -29.00
N GLU A 57 -1.92 10.87 -28.99
CA GLU A 57 -3.11 10.99 -29.84
C GLU A 57 -3.19 12.41 -30.42
N ALA A 58 -4.01 12.63 -31.46
CA ALA A 58 -4.12 13.93 -32.14
C ALA A 58 -4.49 15.08 -31.18
N GLU A 59 -5.26 14.77 -30.14
CA GLU A 59 -5.70 15.72 -29.10
C GLU A 59 -4.82 15.68 -27.85
N ASN A 60 -3.86 14.75 -27.76
CA ASN A 60 -3.03 14.54 -26.58
C ASN A 60 -1.56 14.20 -26.95
N LEU A 61 -0.74 15.25 -27.05
CA LEU A 61 0.71 15.15 -27.30
C LEU A 61 1.55 15.37 -26.04
N SER A 62 0.95 15.38 -24.84
CA SER A 62 1.66 15.75 -23.60
C SER A 62 2.84 14.83 -23.30
N PHE A 63 2.68 13.52 -23.56
CA PHE A 63 3.75 12.56 -23.34
C PHE A 63 4.90 12.73 -24.32
N LEU A 64 4.59 13.05 -25.58
CA LEU A 64 5.62 13.33 -26.58
C LEU A 64 6.44 14.57 -26.20
N LYS A 65 5.77 15.62 -25.73
CA LYS A 65 6.42 16.83 -25.22
C LYS A 65 7.33 16.50 -24.03
N GLU A 66 6.85 15.71 -23.08
CA GLU A 66 7.65 15.29 -21.93
C GLU A 66 8.90 14.50 -22.36
N LEU A 67 8.76 13.54 -23.27
CA LEU A 67 9.88 12.75 -23.77
C LEU A 67 10.94 13.62 -24.46
N LEU A 68 10.53 14.54 -25.35
CA LEU A 68 11.43 15.48 -26.02
C LEU A 68 12.10 16.45 -25.04
N TYR A 69 11.40 16.82 -23.96
CA TYR A 69 11.96 17.64 -22.89
C TYR A 69 13.10 16.91 -22.17
N TRP A 70 12.90 15.62 -21.83
CA TRP A 70 13.90 14.82 -21.12
C TRP A 70 15.14 14.53 -21.95
N ILE A 71 15.01 14.30 -23.25
CA ILE A 71 16.16 14.16 -24.16
C ILE A 71 16.76 15.51 -24.59
N ASN A 72 16.28 16.62 -24.01
CA ASN A 72 16.75 17.98 -24.25
C ASN A 72 16.60 18.49 -25.72
N ARG A 73 15.61 17.98 -26.46
CA ARG A 73 15.29 18.41 -27.83
C ARG A 73 14.29 19.55 -27.88
N MET A 74 14.75 20.69 -27.36
CA MET A 74 13.98 21.94 -27.27
C MET A 74 13.67 22.54 -28.66
N ASP A 75 14.53 22.29 -29.64
CA ASP A 75 14.33 22.64 -31.05
C ASP A 75 13.05 22.00 -31.59
N LEU A 76 12.86 20.70 -31.34
CA LEU A 76 11.66 19.97 -31.79
C LEU A 76 10.42 20.37 -30.99
N LEU A 77 10.58 20.61 -29.68
CA LEU A 77 9.48 21.11 -28.83
C LEU A 77 8.93 22.45 -29.32
N ALA A 78 9.81 23.41 -29.62
CA ALA A 78 9.41 24.73 -30.08
C ALA A 78 8.87 24.69 -31.51
N ALA A 79 9.56 24.00 -32.42
CA ALA A 79 9.23 24.00 -33.84
C ALA A 79 7.96 23.20 -34.17
N HIS A 80 7.75 22.06 -33.52
CA HIS A 80 6.70 21.11 -33.88
C HIS A 80 5.56 21.03 -32.87
N LEU A 81 5.82 21.37 -31.59
CA LEU A 81 4.85 21.20 -30.50
C LEU A 81 4.49 22.51 -29.79
N GLY A 82 5.05 23.64 -30.27
CA GLY A 82 4.75 24.99 -29.80
C GLY A 82 4.93 25.17 -28.30
N SER A 83 5.87 24.46 -27.69
CA SER A 83 6.08 24.47 -26.23
C SER A 83 7.49 24.92 -25.88
N SER A 84 7.60 25.82 -24.91
CA SER A 84 8.89 26.32 -24.42
C SER A 84 9.46 25.44 -23.29
N ARG A 85 10.76 25.56 -23.03
CA ARG A 85 11.42 24.87 -21.91
C ARG A 85 10.80 25.26 -20.57
N GLU A 86 10.49 26.55 -20.41
CA GLU A 86 9.92 27.12 -19.20
C GLU A 86 8.47 26.65 -18.99
N GLU A 87 7.71 26.50 -20.08
CA GLU A 87 6.36 25.94 -20.04
C GLU A 87 6.41 24.48 -19.60
N MET A 88 7.26 23.67 -20.23
CA MET A 88 7.44 22.27 -19.84
C MET A 88 7.93 22.13 -18.39
N ALA A 89 8.85 22.98 -17.95
CA ALA A 89 9.34 22.97 -16.57
C ALA A 89 8.24 23.31 -15.56
N ARG A 90 7.30 24.20 -15.89
CA ARG A 90 6.13 24.51 -15.05
C ARG A 90 5.11 23.38 -15.08
N GLU A 91 4.81 22.84 -16.25
CA GLU A 91 3.82 21.76 -16.40
C GLU A 91 4.25 20.48 -15.68
N LEU A 92 5.52 20.10 -15.77
CA LEU A 92 6.06 18.89 -15.16
C LEU A 92 6.27 19.01 -13.63
N GLN A 93 6.20 20.23 -13.06
CA GLN A 93 6.16 20.42 -11.60
C GLN A 93 4.80 20.12 -10.99
N ILE A 94 3.73 20.07 -11.81
CA ILE A 94 2.38 19.80 -11.33
C ILE A 94 2.25 18.28 -11.06
N PRO A 95 1.89 17.85 -9.84
CA PRO A 95 1.72 16.44 -9.51
C PRO A 95 0.74 15.75 -10.46
N GLY A 96 1.12 14.57 -10.99
CA GLY A 96 0.30 13.77 -11.90
C GLY A 96 0.32 14.19 -13.37
N ARG A 97 1.06 15.24 -13.75
CA ARG A 97 1.25 15.63 -15.17
C ARG A 97 2.42 14.95 -15.85
N ALA A 98 3.50 14.67 -15.12
CA ALA A 98 4.62 13.88 -15.60
C ALA A 98 4.21 12.40 -15.67
N LYS A 99 4.37 11.77 -16.84
CA LYS A 99 4.10 10.34 -17.06
C LYS A 99 5.37 9.51 -16.96
N VAL A 100 6.57 10.09 -17.08
CA VAL A 100 7.83 9.38 -16.83
C VAL A 100 8.09 9.37 -15.32
N SER A 101 8.29 8.19 -14.72
CA SER A 101 8.52 8.10 -13.26
C SER A 101 9.78 8.84 -12.81
N ALA A 102 9.75 9.32 -11.56
CA ALA A 102 10.92 9.95 -10.93
C ALA A 102 12.14 9.01 -10.90
N TYR A 103 11.90 7.69 -10.82
CA TYR A 103 12.94 6.67 -10.91
C TYR A 103 13.62 6.64 -12.29
N ARG A 104 12.84 6.61 -13.36
CA ARG A 104 13.38 6.64 -14.75
C ARG A 104 14.11 7.94 -15.03
N GLN A 105 13.60 9.06 -14.54
CA GLN A 105 14.27 10.37 -14.63
C GLN A 105 15.62 10.36 -13.91
N LEU A 106 15.71 9.76 -12.72
CA LEU A 106 16.96 9.63 -11.98
C LEU A 106 17.97 8.80 -12.76
N LEU A 107 17.60 7.60 -13.18
CA LEU A 107 18.50 6.69 -13.88
C LEU A 107 19.01 7.28 -15.19
N TYR A 108 18.14 7.98 -15.93
CA TYR A 108 18.53 8.67 -17.15
C TYR A 108 19.54 9.79 -16.86
N ARG A 109 19.29 10.63 -15.85
CA ARG A 109 20.24 11.68 -15.44
C ARG A 109 21.59 11.11 -15.03
N ILE A 110 21.60 10.02 -14.27
CA ILE A 110 22.82 9.30 -13.90
C ILE A 110 23.56 8.84 -15.15
N ALA A 111 22.87 8.27 -16.13
CA ALA A 111 23.49 7.81 -17.36
C ALA A 111 24.15 8.95 -18.14
N GLU A 112 23.51 10.12 -18.22
CA GLU A 112 24.03 11.31 -18.91
C GLU A 112 25.23 11.95 -18.18
N ASP A 113 25.28 11.84 -16.85
CA ASP A 113 26.39 12.40 -16.07
C ASP A 113 27.66 11.57 -16.13
N LEU A 114 27.58 10.28 -16.52
CA LEU A 114 28.69 9.34 -16.48
C LEU A 114 29.48 9.37 -17.79
N THR A 115 30.79 9.55 -17.67
CA THR A 115 31.70 9.50 -18.82
C THR A 115 31.88 8.06 -19.31
N PRO A 116 32.34 7.83 -20.55
CA PRO A 116 32.62 6.47 -21.02
C PRO A 116 33.61 5.69 -20.13
N GLU A 117 34.54 6.39 -19.47
CA GLU A 117 35.47 5.77 -18.51
C GLU A 117 34.77 5.39 -17.20
N ASP A 118 33.86 6.23 -16.72
CA ASP A 118 33.00 5.90 -15.58
C ASP A 118 32.15 4.66 -15.86
N VAL A 119 31.60 4.54 -17.07
CA VAL A 119 30.81 3.37 -17.48
C VAL A 119 31.65 2.09 -17.48
N LYS A 120 32.91 2.16 -17.91
CA LYS A 120 33.83 1.02 -17.79
C LYS A 120 34.09 0.64 -16.34
N ASN A 121 34.27 1.64 -15.46
CA ASN A 121 34.44 1.40 -14.03
C ASN A 121 33.21 0.74 -13.40
N VAL A 122 31.99 1.19 -13.75
CA VAL A 122 30.73 0.54 -13.34
C VAL A 122 30.69 -0.91 -13.82
N LYS A 123 30.93 -1.15 -15.12
CA LYS A 123 30.94 -2.51 -15.69
C LYS A 123 31.94 -3.42 -14.99
N PHE A 124 33.15 -2.92 -14.71
CA PHE A 124 34.20 -3.67 -14.01
C PHE A 124 33.77 -4.06 -12.60
N LEU A 125 33.17 -3.13 -11.84
CA LEU A 125 32.71 -3.39 -10.48
C LEU A 125 31.49 -4.34 -10.45
N LEU A 126 30.66 -4.34 -11.49
CA LEU A 126 29.52 -5.25 -11.64
C LEU A 126 29.89 -6.67 -12.08
N GLN A 127 31.13 -6.94 -12.50
CA GLN A 127 31.54 -8.30 -12.92
C GLN A 127 31.42 -9.34 -11.80
N LYS A 128 31.37 -8.90 -10.53
CA LYS A 128 31.16 -9.80 -9.38
C LYS A 128 29.70 -10.19 -9.19
N GLU A 129 28.78 -9.33 -9.63
CA GLU A 129 27.33 -9.46 -9.43
C GLU A 129 26.61 -9.94 -10.71
N MET A 130 27.30 -9.97 -11.87
CA MET A 130 26.68 -10.27 -13.17
C MET A 130 27.51 -11.23 -14.06
N PRO A 131 26.87 -12.09 -14.88
CA PRO A 131 27.56 -12.90 -15.87
C PRO A 131 28.27 -12.04 -16.92
N LYS A 132 29.57 -12.29 -17.14
CA LYS A 132 30.45 -11.53 -18.07
C LYS A 132 29.90 -11.39 -19.49
N ASN A 133 29.05 -12.32 -19.93
CA ASN A 133 28.53 -12.37 -21.30
C ASN A 133 27.50 -11.28 -21.63
N LYS A 134 26.99 -10.54 -20.63
CA LYS A 134 25.94 -9.51 -20.81
C LYS A 134 26.45 -8.06 -20.74
N LEU A 135 27.68 -7.83 -20.30
CA LEU A 135 28.30 -6.51 -20.21
C LEU A 135 29.23 -6.31 -21.41
N GLN A 136 28.68 -6.16 -22.61
CA GLN A 136 29.50 -5.90 -23.81
C GLN A 136 30.28 -4.58 -23.66
N ASP A 137 31.50 -4.51 -24.20
CA ASP A 137 32.38 -3.35 -24.05
C ASP A 137 31.77 -2.05 -24.61
N ASN A 138 30.95 -2.17 -25.66
CA ASN A 138 30.23 -1.07 -26.31
C ASN A 138 28.86 -0.73 -25.67
N ALA A 139 28.41 -1.45 -24.63
CA ALA A 139 27.11 -1.18 -24.02
C ALA A 139 27.06 0.21 -23.38
N SER A 140 26.03 0.99 -23.70
CA SER A 140 25.79 2.31 -23.08
C SER A 140 25.42 2.16 -21.60
N MET A 141 25.56 3.24 -20.82
CA MET A 141 25.17 3.22 -19.41
C MET A 141 23.68 2.88 -19.23
N LEU A 142 22.80 3.35 -20.12
CA LEU A 142 21.38 2.98 -20.12
C LEU A 142 21.20 1.47 -20.27
N THR A 143 21.97 0.83 -21.15
CA THR A 143 21.94 -0.63 -21.33
C THR A 143 22.40 -1.35 -20.07
N VAL A 144 23.47 -0.87 -19.41
CA VAL A 144 23.96 -1.43 -18.14
C VAL A 144 22.89 -1.32 -17.04
N LEU A 145 22.23 -0.16 -16.90
CA LEU A 145 21.16 0.04 -15.92
C LEU A 145 19.97 -0.90 -16.18
N LEU A 146 19.58 -1.08 -17.44
CA LEU A 146 18.52 -2.03 -17.81
C LEU A 146 18.88 -3.47 -17.45
N GLU A 147 20.12 -3.89 -17.69
CA GLU A 147 20.57 -5.21 -17.29
C GLU A 147 20.66 -5.34 -15.77
N MET A 148 21.03 -4.29 -15.03
CA MET A 148 20.97 -4.29 -13.57
C MET A 148 19.53 -4.48 -13.06
N GLU A 149 18.53 -3.86 -13.69
CA GLU A 149 17.11 -4.06 -13.37
C GLU A 149 16.64 -5.49 -13.69
N LYS A 150 16.98 -6.02 -14.87
CA LYS A 150 16.61 -7.39 -15.27
C LYS A 150 17.14 -8.46 -14.31
N ASN A 151 18.30 -8.22 -13.71
CA ASN A 151 18.91 -9.14 -12.73
C ASN A 151 18.56 -8.76 -11.28
N GLU A 152 17.59 -7.86 -11.07
CA GLU A 152 17.09 -7.43 -9.76
C GLU A 152 18.14 -6.78 -8.85
N ILE A 153 19.24 -6.27 -9.42
CA ILE A 153 20.34 -5.60 -8.70
C ILE A 153 19.92 -4.18 -8.28
N ILE A 154 19.10 -3.53 -9.11
CA ILE A 154 18.50 -2.24 -8.80
C ILE A 154 16.99 -2.30 -9.01
N LYS A 155 16.26 -1.63 -8.11
CA LYS A 155 14.81 -1.43 -8.15
C LYS A 155 14.49 -0.01 -7.69
N GLU A 156 13.25 0.42 -7.87
CA GLU A 156 12.81 1.76 -7.45
C GLU A 156 12.98 2.04 -5.95
N ASP A 157 12.88 1.00 -5.12
CA ASP A 157 13.05 1.05 -3.67
C ASP A 157 14.44 0.59 -3.19
N ASP A 158 15.28 0.07 -4.09
CA ASP A 158 16.60 -0.45 -3.75
C ASP A 158 17.63 -0.06 -4.80
N LEU A 159 18.41 0.97 -4.47
CA LEU A 159 19.54 1.47 -5.24
C LEU A 159 20.87 1.23 -4.52
N ALA A 160 20.91 0.39 -3.48
CA ALA A 160 22.06 0.25 -2.58
C ALA A 160 23.34 -0.16 -3.33
N VAL A 161 23.23 -1.10 -4.27
CA VAL A 161 24.36 -1.59 -5.06
C VAL A 161 24.91 -0.51 -5.99
N LEU A 162 24.04 0.17 -6.73
CA LEU A 162 24.44 1.28 -7.62
C LEU A 162 25.06 2.44 -6.83
N LYS A 163 24.50 2.73 -5.65
CA LYS A 163 25.01 3.74 -4.72
C LYS A 163 26.39 3.39 -4.18
N ASP A 164 26.65 2.13 -3.80
CA ASP A 164 27.98 1.71 -3.35
C ASP A 164 29.02 1.78 -4.48
N ILE A 165 28.63 1.38 -5.69
CA ILE A 165 29.49 1.46 -6.87
C ILE A 165 29.87 2.91 -7.14
N LEU A 166 28.88 3.81 -7.27
CA LEU A 166 29.11 5.22 -7.61
C LEU A 166 29.85 5.97 -6.51
N LYS A 167 29.70 5.59 -5.23
CA LYS A 167 30.45 6.19 -4.11
C LYS A 167 31.97 6.12 -4.31
N ARG A 168 32.48 5.12 -5.04
CA ARG A 168 33.92 4.86 -5.18
C ARG A 168 34.63 5.82 -6.13
N PHE A 169 33.93 6.39 -7.11
CA PHE A 169 34.54 7.23 -8.15
C PHE A 169 33.71 8.44 -8.59
N ARG A 170 32.39 8.47 -8.33
CA ARG A 170 31.47 9.57 -8.67
C ARG A 170 30.54 9.92 -7.50
N ALA A 171 31.12 10.50 -6.45
CA ALA A 171 30.39 10.93 -5.26
C ALA A 171 29.35 12.03 -5.56
N ASP A 172 29.55 12.82 -6.61
CA ASP A 172 28.61 13.81 -7.15
C ASP A 172 27.33 13.17 -7.70
N VAL A 173 27.47 12.07 -8.46
CA VAL A 173 26.33 11.30 -8.99
C VAL A 173 25.64 10.53 -7.86
N LYS A 174 26.39 10.03 -6.89
CA LYS A 174 25.84 9.42 -5.66
C LYS A 174 24.95 10.40 -4.88
N LYS A 175 25.27 11.70 -4.83
CA LYS A 175 24.40 12.71 -4.22
C LYS A 175 23.05 12.83 -4.92
N LYS A 176 22.96 12.60 -6.24
CA LYS A 176 21.68 12.60 -6.96
C LYS A 176 20.78 11.44 -6.51
N ILE A 177 21.37 10.29 -6.19
CA ILE A 177 20.66 9.16 -5.57
C ILE A 177 20.22 9.51 -4.15
N ASP A 178 21.09 10.13 -3.34
CA ASP A 178 20.72 10.56 -1.99
C ASP A 178 19.55 11.56 -2.03
N THR A 179 19.61 12.58 -2.89
CA THR A 179 18.53 13.55 -3.08
C THR A 179 17.25 12.89 -3.59
N TYR A 180 17.33 11.86 -4.43
CA TYR A 180 16.15 11.09 -4.82
C TYR A 180 15.56 10.30 -3.65
N GLU A 181 16.38 9.64 -2.83
CA GLU A 181 15.90 8.93 -1.63
C GLU A 181 15.31 9.90 -0.59
N GLU A 182 15.90 11.09 -0.44
CA GLU A 182 15.42 12.16 0.45
C GLU A 182 14.13 12.78 -0.07
N ASN A 183 14.08 13.15 -1.35
CA ASN A 183 12.86 13.64 -2.01
C ASN A 183 11.79 12.55 -2.05
N LYS A 184 12.13 11.27 -2.12
CA LYS A 184 11.17 10.18 -1.98
C LYS A 184 10.70 10.03 -0.54
N LYS A 185 11.51 10.34 0.48
CA LYS A 185 11.06 10.42 1.88
C LYS A 185 10.16 11.66 2.10
N GLU A 186 10.48 12.81 1.50
CA GLU A 186 9.69 14.04 1.58
C GLU A 186 8.42 14.01 0.70
N ASN A 187 8.47 13.41 -0.50
CA ASN A 187 7.31 13.15 -1.34
C ASN A 187 6.52 11.93 -0.83
N CYS A 188 7.11 10.93 -0.16
CA CYS A 188 6.31 9.96 0.60
C CYS A 188 5.54 10.64 1.76
N SER A 189 5.94 11.87 2.13
CA SER A 189 5.23 12.75 3.05
C SER A 189 4.19 13.67 2.37
N LYS A 190 4.16 13.78 1.01
CA LYS A 190 3.25 14.67 0.25
C LYS A 190 2.44 14.01 -0.91
N GLU A 191 2.88 12.89 -1.47
CA GLU A 191 2.32 12.16 -2.62
C GLU A 191 1.54 10.89 -2.24
N LYS A 192 1.12 10.74 -0.98
CA LYS A 192 0.19 9.66 -0.56
C LYS A 192 -1.29 9.92 -0.95
N LEU A 193 -1.53 10.78 -1.94
CA LEU A 193 -2.83 11.24 -2.43
C LEU A 193 -2.96 11.16 -3.97
N HIS A 194 -2.71 10.01 -4.59
CA HIS A 194 -3.43 9.62 -5.82
C HIS A 194 -3.15 8.15 -6.17
N TYR A 195 -4.19 7.32 -6.22
CA TYR A 195 -4.18 6.03 -6.93
C TYR A 195 -4.94 6.21 -8.26
N PRO A 196 -4.56 5.50 -9.34
CA PRO A 196 -5.19 5.64 -10.65
C PRO A 196 -6.57 4.99 -10.69
N GLY A 197 -7.51 5.70 -11.32
CA GLY A 197 -8.90 5.31 -11.48
C GLY A 197 -9.10 4.09 -12.38
N SER A 198 -10.04 3.27 -11.93
CA SER A 198 -10.70 2.17 -12.61
C SER A 198 -11.38 2.58 -13.93
N VAL A 199 -11.30 1.67 -14.89
CA VAL A 199 -12.16 1.54 -16.06
C VAL A 199 -13.64 1.58 -15.64
N SER A 200 -14.44 2.44 -16.27
CA SER A 200 -15.90 2.32 -16.27
C SER A 200 -16.43 2.54 -17.69
N MET A 201 -17.22 1.57 -18.14
CA MET A 201 -18.00 1.62 -19.37
C MET A 201 -19.40 2.25 -19.14
N TYR A 202 -19.97 2.76 -20.24
CA TYR A 202 -21.38 3.08 -20.53
C TYR A 202 -21.87 4.54 -20.29
N PRO A 203 -22.98 4.98 -20.95
CA PRO A 203 -22.93 5.68 -22.23
C PRO A 203 -23.60 7.06 -22.20
N ALA A 204 -23.59 7.72 -23.36
CA ALA A 204 -23.96 9.10 -23.67
C ALA A 204 -25.32 9.61 -23.16
N GLY A 205 -25.37 10.91 -22.83
CA GLY A 205 -26.62 11.69 -22.70
C GLY A 205 -26.47 13.12 -22.17
N GLN A 206 -26.21 14.08 -23.08
CA GLN A 206 -26.69 15.48 -23.12
C GLN A 206 -26.52 16.43 -21.90
N GLY A 207 -25.55 17.36 -22.06
CA GLY A 207 -25.74 18.83 -21.98
C GLY A 207 -26.25 19.50 -20.70
N ALA A 208 -25.34 20.19 -19.98
CA ALA A 208 -25.48 21.59 -19.54
C ALA A 208 -24.21 21.99 -18.76
N GLU A 209 -23.73 23.21 -19.01
CA GLU A 209 -22.57 23.82 -18.38
C GLU A 209 -22.76 23.98 -16.86
N GLY A 210 -21.74 23.55 -16.08
CA GLY A 210 -21.68 23.71 -14.63
C GLY A 210 -20.34 23.18 -14.09
N GLU A 211 -19.70 23.98 -13.25
CA GLU A 211 -18.38 23.78 -12.62
C GLU A 211 -18.05 22.32 -12.25
N THR A 212 -16.86 21.82 -12.62
CA THR A 212 -16.39 20.50 -12.19
C THR A 212 -16.10 20.50 -10.68
N PRO A 213 -16.79 19.69 -9.86
CA PRO A 213 -16.45 19.55 -8.45
C PRO A 213 -15.16 18.73 -8.32
N HIS A 214 -14.19 19.24 -7.57
CA HIS A 214 -13.11 18.40 -7.04
C HIS A 214 -13.75 17.24 -6.26
N LEU A 215 -13.54 15.99 -6.68
CA LEU A 215 -13.95 14.78 -5.96
C LEU A 215 -13.22 14.74 -4.60
N LEU A 216 -13.81 15.37 -3.58
CA LEU A 216 -13.40 15.26 -2.19
C LEU A 216 -13.75 13.84 -1.71
N VAL A 217 -12.74 13.02 -1.41
CA VAL A 217 -12.97 11.75 -0.72
C VAL A 217 -13.40 12.08 0.71
N GLU A 218 -14.67 11.79 1.04
CA GLU A 218 -15.20 12.04 2.37
C GLU A 218 -14.54 11.14 3.43
N SER A 219 -14.25 11.71 4.60
CA SER A 219 -13.71 11.01 5.77
C SER A 219 -14.65 11.11 6.97
N TYR A 220 -14.62 10.11 7.85
CA TYR A 220 -15.30 10.19 9.14
C TYR A 220 -14.64 11.26 10.00
N THR A 221 -15.46 12.01 10.74
CA THR A 221 -14.96 12.98 11.71
C THR A 221 -14.42 12.23 12.93
N MET A 222 -13.18 12.55 13.31
CA MET A 222 -12.47 11.99 14.47
C MET A 222 -11.92 13.15 15.31
N LYS A 223 -12.79 13.91 15.98
CA LYS A 223 -12.41 15.18 16.65
C LYS A 223 -12.70 15.21 18.16
N ASN A 224 -13.51 14.28 18.66
CA ASN A 224 -13.87 14.19 20.06
C ASN A 224 -12.72 13.59 20.89
N ASN A 225 -12.67 13.90 22.17
CA ASN A 225 -11.74 13.28 23.12
C ASN A 225 -12.53 12.91 24.39
N PRO A 226 -12.73 11.61 24.68
CA PRO A 226 -12.21 10.47 23.93
C PRO A 226 -12.86 10.31 22.53
N HIS A 227 -12.14 9.71 21.58
CA HIS A 227 -12.71 9.34 20.28
C HIS A 227 -13.82 8.29 20.41
N GLY A 228 -13.77 7.50 21.47
CA GLY A 228 -14.80 6.52 21.82
C GLY A 228 -14.27 5.45 22.75
N TYR A 229 -15.06 4.41 22.95
CA TYR A 229 -14.62 3.24 23.69
C TYR A 229 -13.79 2.29 22.82
N CYS A 230 -12.74 1.73 23.42
CA CYS A 230 -12.01 0.57 22.92
C CYS A 230 -12.17 -0.58 23.93
N VAL A 231 -13.12 -1.48 23.66
CA VAL A 231 -13.47 -2.60 24.54
C VAL A 231 -12.66 -3.83 24.15
N ILE A 232 -11.92 -4.42 25.09
CA ILE A 232 -11.07 -5.58 24.87
C ILE A 232 -11.64 -6.76 25.66
N LEU A 233 -12.21 -7.74 24.98
CA LEU A 233 -12.64 -9.01 25.59
C LEU A 233 -11.48 -10.00 25.47
N ASN A 234 -10.75 -10.23 26.57
CA ASN A 234 -9.51 -11.01 26.58
C ASN A 234 -9.66 -12.30 27.38
N ASN A 235 -9.95 -13.41 26.70
CA ASN A 235 -10.07 -14.72 27.32
C ASN A 235 -8.71 -15.43 27.32
N HIS A 236 -8.12 -15.55 28.51
CA HIS A 236 -6.82 -16.17 28.73
C HIS A 236 -6.97 -17.58 29.31
N ILE A 237 -7.77 -17.72 30.38
CA ILE A 237 -7.90 -18.97 31.14
C ILE A 237 -9.29 -19.55 30.91
N PHE A 238 -9.33 -20.77 30.35
CA PHE A 238 -10.56 -21.53 30.09
C PHE A 238 -10.72 -22.64 31.14
N LYS A 239 -11.92 -23.24 31.26
CA LYS A 239 -12.13 -24.35 32.22
C LYS A 239 -11.15 -25.52 32.02
N ASN A 240 -10.66 -25.79 30.81
CA ASN A 240 -9.56 -26.72 30.58
C ASN A 240 -8.21 -26.00 30.70
N PRO A 241 -7.31 -26.42 31.60
CA PRO A 241 -5.98 -25.84 31.74
C PRO A 241 -5.09 -25.98 30.50
N GLN A 242 -5.41 -26.89 29.58
CA GLN A 242 -4.66 -27.06 28.32
C GLN A 242 -4.99 -25.98 27.28
N ASP A 243 -6.12 -25.29 27.41
CA ASP A 243 -6.58 -24.31 26.42
C ASP A 243 -6.16 -22.87 26.80
N VAL A 244 -5.20 -22.73 27.72
CA VAL A 244 -4.72 -21.43 28.20
C VAL A 244 -4.05 -20.67 27.06
N ARG A 245 -4.56 -19.48 26.76
CA ARG A 245 -4.07 -18.64 25.66
C ARG A 245 -2.85 -17.79 26.06
N ARG A 246 -1.70 -18.43 26.30
CA ARG A 246 -0.46 -17.75 26.68
C ARG A 246 -0.08 -16.62 25.70
N GLY A 247 0.41 -15.50 26.18
CA GLY A 247 0.73 -14.34 25.34
C GLY A 247 -0.47 -13.46 24.96
N THR A 248 -1.72 -13.86 25.24
CA THR A 248 -2.89 -12.97 25.00
C THR A 248 -2.91 -11.73 25.90
N LEU A 249 -2.16 -11.75 27.00
CA LEU A 249 -1.99 -10.56 27.84
C LEU A 249 -1.13 -9.51 27.14
N GLU A 250 -0.12 -9.94 26.38
CA GLU A 250 0.71 -9.06 25.54
C GLU A 250 -0.12 -8.42 24.43
N ASP A 251 -1.06 -9.16 23.85
CA ASP A 251 -2.03 -8.60 22.89
C ASP A 251 -2.92 -7.54 23.52
N GLY A 252 -3.47 -7.82 24.72
CA GLY A 252 -4.28 -6.86 25.45
C GLY A 252 -3.51 -5.57 25.77
N GLU A 253 -2.25 -5.70 26.20
CA GLU A 253 -1.39 -4.56 26.52
C GLU A 253 -1.00 -3.75 25.28
N ALA A 254 -0.65 -4.42 24.18
CA ALA A 254 -0.35 -3.76 22.91
C ALA A 254 -1.55 -2.98 22.39
N VAL A 255 -2.77 -3.53 22.47
CA VAL A 255 -4.00 -2.83 22.08
C VAL A 255 -4.25 -1.63 22.97
N LYS A 256 -4.15 -1.77 24.30
CA LYS A 256 -4.34 -0.65 25.24
C LYS A 256 -3.40 0.50 24.93
N LYS A 257 -2.09 0.20 24.84
CA LYS A 257 -1.05 1.19 24.54
C LYS A 257 -1.35 1.99 23.28
N VAL A 258 -1.71 1.31 22.19
CA VAL A 258 -1.99 1.97 20.90
C VAL A 258 -3.28 2.78 20.95
N PHE A 259 -4.37 2.24 21.51
CA PHE A 259 -5.66 2.92 21.49
C PHE A 259 -5.75 4.05 22.54
N GLU A 260 -5.05 3.95 23.67
CA GLU A 260 -4.86 5.08 24.60
C GLU A 260 -4.06 6.21 23.94
N TRP A 261 -2.98 5.87 23.22
CA TRP A 261 -2.22 6.84 22.44
C TRP A 261 -3.08 7.55 21.37
N LEU A 262 -4.03 6.82 20.79
CA LEU A 262 -5.05 7.35 19.87
C LEU A 262 -6.26 7.97 20.60
N GLN A 263 -6.17 8.29 21.90
CA GLN A 263 -7.22 8.99 22.66
C GLN A 263 -8.55 8.24 22.77
N PHE A 264 -8.53 6.91 22.84
CA PHE A 264 -9.69 6.10 23.20
C PHE A 264 -9.76 5.83 24.71
N GLU A 265 -10.98 5.63 25.21
CA GLU A 265 -11.19 5.07 26.53
C GLU A 265 -11.12 3.54 26.44
N THR A 266 -9.99 2.98 26.85
CA THR A 266 -9.71 1.54 26.81
C THR A 266 -10.25 0.82 28.04
N VAL A 267 -10.97 -0.28 27.83
CA VAL A 267 -11.47 -1.13 28.92
C VAL A 267 -11.24 -2.60 28.56
N GLU A 268 -10.60 -3.35 29.45
CA GLU A 268 -10.34 -4.78 29.26
C GLU A 268 -11.17 -5.63 30.23
N HIS A 269 -11.94 -6.56 29.67
CA HIS A 269 -12.70 -7.57 30.40
C HIS A 269 -12.03 -8.93 30.18
N ARG A 270 -11.67 -9.61 31.27
CA ARG A 270 -10.91 -10.86 31.20
C ARG A 270 -11.78 -12.07 31.52
N ASN A 271 -11.52 -13.15 30.79
CA ASN A 271 -12.06 -14.48 31.06
C ASN A 271 -13.60 -14.52 31.18
N LEU A 272 -14.29 -13.97 30.19
CA LEU A 272 -15.75 -13.94 30.14
C LEU A 272 -16.33 -15.24 29.59
N GLU A 273 -17.41 -15.70 30.22
CA GLU A 273 -18.30 -16.72 29.68
C GLU A 273 -19.05 -16.19 28.44
N ALA A 274 -19.55 -17.07 27.57
CA ALA A 274 -20.17 -16.64 26.31
C ALA A 274 -21.35 -15.67 26.51
N LYS A 275 -22.18 -15.91 27.54
CA LYS A 275 -23.29 -15.03 27.91
C LYS A 275 -22.82 -13.68 28.45
N GLN A 276 -21.71 -13.67 29.20
CA GLN A 276 -21.12 -12.45 29.74
C GLN A 276 -20.52 -11.59 28.62
N MET A 277 -19.87 -12.20 27.62
CA MET A 277 -19.38 -11.48 26.43
C MET A 277 -20.51 -10.75 25.70
N TYR A 278 -21.65 -11.43 25.48
CA TYR A 278 -22.82 -10.81 24.88
C TYR A 278 -23.39 -9.69 25.77
N ALA A 279 -23.53 -9.94 27.07
CA ALA A 279 -24.09 -8.98 28.02
C ALA A 279 -23.25 -7.70 28.10
N GLU A 280 -21.92 -7.83 28.14
CA GLU A 280 -20.98 -6.70 28.18
C GLU A 280 -21.12 -5.83 26.93
N LEU A 281 -21.04 -6.43 25.73
CA LEU A 281 -21.23 -5.68 24.48
C LEU A 281 -22.64 -5.09 24.35
N LYS A 282 -23.66 -5.78 24.89
CA LYS A 282 -25.01 -5.24 24.96
C LYS A 282 -25.10 -4.03 25.89
N GLU A 283 -24.35 -4.00 26.98
CA GLU A 283 -24.26 -2.85 27.86
C GLU A 283 -23.61 -1.66 27.15
N TYR A 284 -22.47 -1.86 26.48
CA TYR A 284 -21.83 -0.82 25.67
C TYR A 284 -22.74 -0.30 24.56
N SER A 285 -23.56 -1.15 23.94
CA SER A 285 -24.53 -0.70 22.93
C SER A 285 -25.63 0.22 23.49
N LYS A 286 -25.88 0.19 24.80
CA LYS A 286 -26.88 1.03 25.48
C LYS A 286 -26.31 2.35 26.02
N LYS A 287 -24.98 2.50 26.06
CA LYS A 287 -24.33 3.76 26.47
C LYS A 287 -24.61 4.86 25.45
N ASP A 288 -24.52 6.11 25.89
CA ASP A 288 -24.63 7.25 24.98
C ASP A 288 -23.28 7.52 24.29
N HIS A 289 -23.26 7.34 22.96
CA HIS A 289 -22.09 7.59 22.12
C HIS A 289 -22.18 8.91 21.35
N SER A 290 -23.14 9.78 21.67
CA SER A 290 -23.41 11.01 20.89
C SER A 290 -22.19 11.92 20.79
N ASN A 291 -21.40 12.00 21.87
CA ASN A 291 -20.15 12.79 21.95
C ASN A 291 -18.89 11.98 21.59
N MET A 292 -19.04 10.81 20.99
CA MET A 292 -17.93 9.97 20.52
C MET A 292 -17.87 9.99 18.99
N ASP A 293 -16.70 9.71 18.44
CA ASP A 293 -16.50 9.63 16.99
C ASP A 293 -16.74 8.22 16.45
N CYS A 294 -16.32 7.18 17.19
CA CYS A 294 -16.44 5.80 16.75
C CYS A 294 -16.48 4.81 17.94
N PHE A 295 -16.69 3.53 17.65
CA PHE A 295 -16.63 2.45 18.63
C PHE A 295 -15.66 1.38 18.16
N VAL A 296 -14.84 0.85 19.07
CA VAL A 296 -13.84 -0.19 18.79
C VAL A 296 -14.00 -1.35 19.76
N CYS A 297 -13.97 -2.57 19.25
CA CYS A 297 -13.97 -3.78 20.06
C CYS A 297 -12.93 -4.79 19.55
N PHE A 298 -12.08 -5.25 20.47
CA PHE A 298 -11.18 -6.38 20.28
C PHE A 298 -11.72 -7.59 21.00
N ILE A 299 -11.77 -8.73 20.31
CA ILE A 299 -12.16 -10.01 20.90
C ILE A 299 -11.01 -10.99 20.71
N LEU A 300 -10.37 -11.35 21.82
CA LEU A 300 -9.20 -12.23 21.88
C LEU A 300 -9.61 -13.51 22.59
N SER A 301 -9.90 -14.57 21.84
CA SER A 301 -10.37 -15.83 22.41
C SER A 301 -10.07 -17.02 21.50
N HIS A 302 -10.49 -18.20 21.93
CA HIS A 302 -10.70 -19.33 21.03
C HIS A 302 -11.98 -19.12 20.23
N GLY A 303 -12.13 -19.82 19.12
CA GLY A 303 -13.31 -19.70 18.29
C GLY A 303 -13.48 -20.85 17.33
N GLU A 304 -14.62 -20.80 16.66
CA GLU A 304 -15.03 -21.67 15.57
C GLU A 304 -15.55 -20.77 14.45
N LYS A 305 -15.92 -21.34 13.30
CA LYS A 305 -16.48 -20.56 12.19
C LYS A 305 -17.67 -19.72 12.66
N ASP A 306 -17.59 -18.40 12.44
CA ASP A 306 -18.59 -17.38 12.81
C ASP A 306 -18.92 -17.28 14.32
N LYS A 307 -18.16 -17.96 15.18
CA LYS A 307 -18.45 -18.08 16.62
C LYS A 307 -17.20 -17.86 17.47
N ILE A 308 -17.39 -17.30 18.65
CA ILE A 308 -16.35 -17.09 19.64
C ILE A 308 -16.66 -17.96 20.85
N LYS A 309 -15.63 -18.61 21.39
CA LYS A 309 -15.74 -19.47 22.58
C LYS A 309 -15.58 -18.63 23.84
N GLY A 310 -16.53 -18.73 24.76
CA GLY A 310 -16.38 -18.22 26.12
C GLY A 310 -15.49 -19.13 26.96
N VAL A 311 -15.03 -18.66 28.12
CA VAL A 311 -14.21 -19.51 29.03
C VAL A 311 -14.95 -20.75 29.54
N ASP A 312 -16.28 -20.72 29.42
CA ASP A 312 -17.21 -21.78 29.76
C ASP A 312 -17.40 -22.86 28.69
N TYR A 313 -16.73 -22.73 27.52
CA TYR A 313 -16.87 -23.56 26.31
C TYR A 313 -18.14 -23.35 25.51
N GLU A 314 -19.04 -22.51 25.98
CA GLU A 314 -20.19 -22.09 25.21
C GLU A 314 -19.75 -21.14 24.09
N LEU A 315 -20.55 -21.09 23.02
CA LEU A 315 -20.25 -20.31 21.83
C LEU A 315 -21.21 -19.12 21.72
N VAL A 316 -20.67 -17.97 21.31
CA VAL A 316 -21.45 -16.79 20.94
C VAL A 316 -21.24 -16.48 19.46
N ASN A 317 -22.32 -16.25 18.70
CA ASN A 317 -22.17 -15.90 17.29
C ASN A 317 -21.64 -14.48 17.14
N ILE A 318 -20.67 -14.30 16.25
CA ILE A 318 -20.10 -12.98 15.93
C ILE A 318 -21.20 -12.01 15.50
N LYS A 319 -22.14 -12.48 14.68
CA LYS A 319 -23.29 -11.68 14.24
C LYS A 319 -24.12 -11.13 15.40
N ASP A 320 -24.37 -11.92 16.43
CA ASP A 320 -25.20 -11.50 17.56
C ASP A 320 -24.51 -10.35 18.29
N LEU A 321 -23.19 -10.43 18.47
CA LEU A 321 -22.37 -9.36 19.04
C LEU A 321 -22.40 -8.08 18.19
N LEU A 322 -22.18 -8.22 16.88
CA LEU A 322 -22.19 -7.09 15.95
C LEU A 322 -23.58 -6.43 15.86
N SER A 323 -24.66 -7.23 15.91
CA SER A 323 -26.04 -6.75 15.80
C SER A 323 -26.44 -5.81 16.93
N CYS A 324 -25.79 -5.90 18.09
CA CYS A 324 -25.97 -4.97 19.21
C CYS A 324 -25.70 -3.53 18.80
N PHE A 325 -24.83 -3.30 17.82
CA PHE A 325 -24.40 -1.97 17.37
C PHE A 325 -24.99 -1.57 16.00
N SER A 326 -26.01 -2.27 15.51
CA SER A 326 -26.77 -1.83 14.34
C SER A 326 -27.44 -0.48 14.58
N GLY A 327 -27.75 0.26 13.51
CA GLY A 327 -28.34 1.61 13.62
C GLY A 327 -29.65 1.65 14.42
N SER A 328 -30.42 0.55 14.42
CA SER A 328 -31.64 0.42 15.22
C SER A 328 -31.35 0.12 16.70
N ASN A 329 -30.29 -0.62 16.99
CA ASN A 329 -29.98 -1.08 18.36
C ASN A 329 -29.05 -0.12 19.11
N CYS A 330 -28.26 0.70 18.40
CA CYS A 330 -27.43 1.77 18.98
C CYS A 330 -27.51 3.05 18.12
N PRO A 331 -28.61 3.82 18.24
CA PRO A 331 -28.83 5.01 17.42
C PRO A 331 -27.74 6.10 17.58
N SER A 332 -27.13 6.23 18.76
CA SER A 332 -26.05 7.20 19.00
C SER A 332 -24.75 6.91 18.22
N LEU A 333 -24.62 5.71 17.64
CA LEU A 333 -23.53 5.31 16.72
C LEU A 333 -24.00 5.24 15.25
N ALA A 334 -25.20 5.69 14.92
CA ALA A 334 -25.65 5.77 13.54
C ALA A 334 -24.76 6.75 12.74
N GLY A 335 -24.26 6.30 11.58
CA GLY A 335 -23.33 7.09 10.76
C GLY A 335 -21.90 7.20 11.30
N LYS A 336 -21.58 6.56 12.43
CA LYS A 336 -20.24 6.52 13.04
C LYS A 336 -19.59 5.15 12.78
N PRO A 337 -18.25 5.05 12.63
CA PRO A 337 -17.59 3.78 12.41
C PRO A 337 -17.71 2.86 13.63
N LYS A 338 -17.95 1.57 13.38
CA LYS A 338 -18.00 0.50 14.38
C LYS A 338 -16.98 -0.56 13.98
N LEU A 339 -15.88 -0.65 14.73
CA LEU A 339 -14.74 -1.49 14.39
C LEU A 339 -14.69 -2.70 15.31
N PHE A 340 -14.60 -3.89 14.71
CA PHE A 340 -14.45 -5.14 15.43
C PHE A 340 -13.22 -5.87 14.91
N PHE A 341 -12.31 -6.22 15.81
CA PHE A 341 -11.10 -6.97 15.52
C PHE A 341 -11.15 -8.28 16.30
N ILE A 342 -11.20 -9.40 15.58
CA ILE A 342 -11.43 -10.72 16.17
C ILE A 342 -10.19 -11.59 15.93
N GLN A 343 -9.48 -11.86 17.02
CA GLN A 343 -8.43 -12.85 17.11
C GLN A 343 -9.03 -14.13 17.70
N ALA A 344 -9.58 -14.95 16.80
CA ALA A 344 -10.10 -16.28 17.08
C ALA A 344 -10.03 -17.13 15.81
N CYS A 345 -9.77 -18.43 15.94
CA CYS A 345 -9.75 -19.35 14.80
C CYS A 345 -11.12 -19.38 14.09
N GLN A 346 -11.11 -19.59 12.77
CA GLN A 346 -12.34 -19.72 11.96
C GLN A 346 -12.47 -21.09 11.27
N GLY A 347 -11.56 -22.01 11.57
CA GLY A 347 -11.59 -23.42 11.16
C GLY A 347 -10.25 -24.11 11.39
N SER A 348 -10.18 -25.40 11.01
CA SER A 348 -9.14 -26.35 11.45
C SER A 348 -8.14 -26.71 10.36
N ALA A 349 -8.18 -26.05 9.21
CA ALA A 349 -7.19 -26.25 8.17
C ALA A 349 -6.00 -25.32 8.40
N SER A 350 -4.78 -25.84 8.31
CA SER A 350 -3.62 -24.99 8.12
C SER A 350 -3.60 -24.50 6.67
N HIS A 351 -3.23 -23.24 6.41
CA HIS A 351 -3.13 -22.78 5.03
C HIS A 351 -1.99 -23.52 4.31
N PRO A 352 -2.24 -24.07 3.11
CA PRO A 352 -1.20 -24.77 2.37
C PRO A 352 -0.07 -23.80 1.98
N PRO A 353 1.20 -24.16 2.23
CA PRO A 353 2.32 -23.35 1.82
C PRO A 353 2.46 -23.39 0.29
N VAL A 354 2.49 -22.22 -0.35
CA VAL A 354 2.98 -22.07 -1.73
C VAL A 354 4.45 -21.66 -1.64
N THR A 355 5.33 -22.40 -2.29
CA THR A 355 6.78 -22.32 -2.08
C THR A 355 7.36 -20.96 -2.48
N VAL A 356 7.58 -20.11 -1.49
CA VAL A 356 8.57 -19.03 -1.50
C VAL A 356 9.28 -19.16 -0.15
N LYS A 357 10.59 -19.43 -0.18
CA LYS A 357 11.37 -19.76 1.03
C LYS A 357 11.39 -18.60 2.01
N GLU A 358 11.10 -18.88 3.28
CA GLU A 358 11.81 -18.35 4.46
C GLU A 358 11.32 -19.03 5.76
N ASP A 359 12.23 -19.11 6.74
CA ASP A 359 12.20 -19.97 7.92
C ASP A 359 11.81 -19.18 9.18
N PHE A 360 10.77 -19.63 9.90
CA PHE A 360 10.50 -19.23 11.28
C PHE A 360 10.24 -20.48 12.14
N SER A 361 11.11 -20.75 13.10
CA SER A 361 11.05 -21.91 14.02
C SER A 361 10.74 -21.45 15.46
N GLY A 362 9.46 -21.22 15.74
CA GLY A 362 8.95 -21.03 17.11
C GLY A 362 7.80 -22.01 17.38
N HIS A 363 7.58 -22.42 18.63
CA HIS A 363 6.42 -23.26 18.99
C HIS A 363 5.14 -22.41 19.04
N LEU A 364 4.18 -22.68 18.14
CA LEU A 364 2.88 -21.99 18.02
C LEU A 364 1.70 -22.97 18.22
N GLU A 365 0.54 -22.50 18.73
CA GLU A 365 -0.68 -23.29 19.06
C GLU A 365 -1.85 -23.05 18.06
N ALA A 366 -2.78 -24.01 17.87
CA ALA A 366 -3.94 -23.96 16.94
C ALA A 366 -5.18 -24.83 17.35
N ASP A 367 -6.43 -24.53 16.91
CA ASP A 367 -7.73 -25.20 17.31
C ASP A 367 -8.92 -24.99 16.29
N ALA A 368 -9.90 -25.94 16.07
CA ALA A 368 -11.25 -25.69 15.40
C ALA A 368 -12.30 -26.83 15.02
N ALA A 369 -13.54 -26.44 14.54
CA ALA A 369 -14.57 -27.14 13.66
C ALA A 369 -15.73 -26.18 13.05
N PRO A 370 -16.65 -26.56 12.09
CA PRO A 370 -17.36 -25.62 11.12
C PRO A 370 -18.94 -25.52 11.01
N GLN A 371 -19.53 -24.36 10.53
CA GLN A 371 -20.60 -24.12 9.46
C GLN A 371 -21.22 -22.66 9.41
N ALA A 372 -21.86 -22.21 8.29
CA ALA A 372 -21.90 -20.81 7.75
C ALA A 372 -23.25 -20.02 7.59
N THR A 373 -23.20 -18.65 7.48
CA THR A 373 -23.90 -17.68 6.52
C THR A 373 -23.87 -16.19 7.02
N ILE A 374 -24.22 -15.12 6.23
CA ILE A 374 -24.21 -13.63 6.59
C ILE A 374 -25.41 -12.84 5.98
N PRO A 375 -26.05 -11.82 6.66
CA PRO A 375 -26.07 -10.39 6.16
C PRO A 375 -26.40 -9.22 7.18
N ASP A 376 -26.51 -7.97 6.63
CA ASP A 376 -27.07 -6.64 7.04
C ASP A 376 -26.43 -5.76 8.15
N GLN A 377 -25.35 -5.01 7.82
CA GLN A 377 -24.73 -4.01 8.71
C GLN A 377 -24.08 -2.84 7.93
N SER A 378 -24.33 -1.58 8.30
CA SER A 378 -23.70 -0.38 7.69
C SER A 378 -22.72 0.33 8.63
N ASP A 379 -21.66 0.93 8.09
CA ASP A 379 -20.58 1.61 8.84
C ASP A 379 -19.84 0.69 9.84
N THR A 380 -19.83 -0.61 9.55
CA THR A 380 -19.10 -1.62 10.33
C THR A 380 -17.84 -2.04 9.57
N LEU A 381 -16.73 -2.21 10.28
CA LEU A 381 -15.55 -2.90 9.80
C LEU A 381 -15.27 -4.09 10.70
N LEU A 382 -15.06 -5.25 10.09
CA LEU A 382 -14.68 -6.49 10.75
C LEU A 382 -13.30 -6.94 10.24
N GLY A 383 -12.31 -6.89 11.12
CA GLY A 383 -10.97 -7.44 10.89
C GLY A 383 -10.85 -8.81 11.56
N MET A 384 -10.76 -9.87 10.78
CA MET A 384 -10.55 -11.23 11.25
C MET A 384 -9.08 -11.60 11.12
N ALA A 385 -8.52 -12.24 12.15
CA ALA A 385 -7.11 -12.66 12.14
C ALA A 385 -6.76 -13.69 11.07
N THR A 386 -7.75 -14.42 10.56
CA THR A 386 -7.60 -15.43 9.51
C THR A 386 -8.89 -15.52 8.66
N VAL A 387 -8.77 -16.01 7.43
CA VAL A 387 -9.91 -16.31 6.56
C VAL A 387 -10.66 -17.55 7.05
N GLU A 388 -11.90 -17.73 6.57
CA GLU A 388 -12.77 -18.84 6.96
C GLU A 388 -12.09 -20.20 6.76
N ASP A 389 -12.37 -21.13 7.67
CA ASP A 389 -11.90 -22.51 7.65
C ASP A 389 -10.42 -22.70 8.04
N TYR A 390 -9.69 -21.63 8.38
CA TYR A 390 -8.26 -21.68 8.73
C TYR A 390 -7.91 -21.28 10.17
N GLU A 391 -6.71 -21.70 10.59
CA GLU A 391 -6.09 -21.43 11.89
C GLU A 391 -5.46 -20.03 11.94
N CYS A 392 -5.17 -19.55 13.14
CA CYS A 392 -4.40 -18.33 13.39
C CYS A 392 -3.38 -18.56 14.50
N TYR A 393 -2.19 -17.96 14.38
CA TYR A 393 -1.05 -18.30 15.23
C TYR A 393 -0.80 -17.29 16.33
N ARG A 394 -0.29 -17.80 17.45
CA ARG A 394 0.10 -17.01 18.63
C ARG A 394 1.42 -17.50 19.20
N CYS A 395 2.30 -16.55 19.51
CA CYS A 395 3.53 -16.77 20.26
C CYS A 395 3.23 -16.58 21.76
N PRO A 396 3.53 -17.57 22.62
CA PRO A 396 3.32 -17.47 24.06
C PRO A 396 4.01 -16.28 24.73
N GLU A 397 5.14 -15.83 24.16
CA GLU A 397 5.99 -14.77 24.72
C GLU A 397 5.66 -13.37 24.18
N THR A 398 5.21 -13.26 22.93
CA THR A 398 5.04 -11.96 22.26
C THR A 398 3.61 -11.64 21.86
N GLY A 399 2.68 -12.59 21.98
CA GLY A 399 1.29 -12.42 21.58
C GLY A 399 0.96 -12.98 20.19
N SER A 400 -0.23 -12.66 19.68
CA SER A 400 -0.69 -13.15 18.39
C SER A 400 -0.10 -12.36 17.23
N ILE A 401 0.25 -13.08 16.16
CA ILE A 401 0.89 -12.49 14.99
C ILE A 401 0.03 -11.36 14.40
N TYR A 402 -1.29 -11.56 14.34
CA TYR A 402 -2.22 -10.58 13.80
C TYR A 402 -2.32 -9.31 14.65
N ILE A 403 -2.53 -9.43 15.97
CA ILE A 403 -2.72 -8.27 16.85
C ILE A 403 -1.43 -7.48 16.99
N GLN A 404 -0.29 -8.16 17.17
CA GLN A 404 1.01 -7.50 17.26
C GLN A 404 1.35 -6.77 15.95
N CYS A 405 1.10 -7.40 14.80
CA CYS A 405 1.30 -6.75 13.50
C CYS A 405 0.36 -5.55 13.34
N LEU A 406 -0.92 -5.67 13.72
CA LEU A 406 -1.89 -4.59 13.66
C LEU A 406 -1.46 -3.39 14.51
N CYS A 407 -1.12 -3.60 15.78
CA CYS A 407 -0.67 -2.54 16.68
C CYS A 407 0.59 -1.84 16.13
N LYS A 408 1.59 -2.61 15.69
CA LYS A 408 2.81 -2.07 15.07
C LYS A 408 2.51 -1.24 13.81
N LYS A 409 1.61 -1.72 12.94
CA LYS A 409 1.18 -1.01 11.73
C LYS A 409 0.41 0.26 12.05
N MET A 410 -0.45 0.23 13.06
CA MET A 410 -1.15 1.41 13.55
C MET A 410 -0.16 2.46 14.07
N GLU A 411 0.83 2.09 14.90
CA GLU A 411 1.87 3.00 15.39
C GLU A 411 2.68 3.63 14.25
N LEU A 412 3.02 2.85 13.22
CA LEU A 412 3.83 3.32 12.08
C LEU A 412 3.04 4.20 11.09
N LEU A 413 1.76 3.89 10.86
CA LEU A 413 1.00 4.44 9.75
C LEU A 413 -0.04 5.50 10.14
N CYS A 414 -0.54 5.49 11.38
CA CYS A 414 -1.39 6.57 11.88
C CYS A 414 -0.69 7.94 11.84
N PRO A 415 0.61 8.09 12.18
CA PRO A 415 1.33 9.38 12.06
C PRO A 415 1.41 9.89 10.63
N LEU A 416 1.37 8.97 9.67
CA LEU A 416 1.36 9.25 8.24
C LEU A 416 -0.06 9.47 7.70
N ARG A 417 -1.05 9.61 8.58
CA ARG A 417 -2.48 9.81 8.29
C ARG A 417 -3.06 8.80 7.31
N LYS A 418 -2.59 7.56 7.35
CA LYS A 418 -3.16 6.50 6.52
C LYS A 418 -4.53 6.10 7.04
N ASP A 419 -5.45 5.84 6.11
CA ASP A 419 -6.76 5.30 6.46
C ASP A 419 -6.64 3.85 6.96
N LEU A 420 -7.60 3.43 7.78
CA LEU A 420 -7.60 2.12 8.42
C LEU A 420 -7.57 0.95 7.42
N LEU A 421 -8.22 1.06 6.25
CA LEU A 421 -8.20 -0.03 5.26
C LEU A 421 -6.80 -0.19 4.65
N THR A 422 -6.11 0.92 4.41
CA THR A 422 -4.68 0.90 4.01
C THR A 422 -3.82 0.23 5.08
N ILE A 423 -4.04 0.56 6.36
CA ILE A 423 -3.31 -0.05 7.48
C ILE A 423 -3.57 -1.56 7.54
N LEU A 424 -4.83 -1.99 7.42
CA LEU A 424 -5.18 -3.41 7.45
C LEU A 424 -4.67 -4.17 6.22
N THR A 425 -4.57 -3.52 5.06
CA THR A 425 -3.96 -4.11 3.86
C THR A 425 -2.46 -4.37 4.08
N GLU A 426 -1.78 -3.45 4.76
CA GLU A 426 -0.39 -3.63 5.18
C GLU A 426 -0.24 -4.80 6.16
N VAL A 427 -1.18 -4.95 7.10
CA VAL A 427 -1.23 -6.10 8.02
C VAL A 427 -1.42 -7.40 7.24
N ASN A 428 -2.34 -7.45 6.27
CA ASN A 428 -2.51 -8.63 5.41
C ASN A 428 -1.22 -8.99 4.68
N ARG A 429 -0.47 -8.00 4.19
CA ARG A 429 0.81 -8.25 3.51
C ARG A 429 1.86 -8.85 4.45
N GLU A 430 2.05 -8.28 5.63
CA GLU A 430 3.07 -8.75 6.58
C GLU A 430 2.71 -10.13 7.15
N VAL A 431 1.46 -10.34 7.57
CA VAL A 431 1.02 -11.65 8.09
C VAL A 431 1.00 -12.71 6.98
N GLY A 432 0.54 -12.38 5.78
CA GLY A 432 0.50 -13.30 4.63
C GLY A 432 1.87 -13.70 4.09
N ALA A 433 2.87 -12.84 4.25
CA ALA A 433 4.25 -13.17 3.89
C ALA A 433 4.89 -14.17 4.86
N GLY A 434 4.51 -14.16 6.14
CA GLY A 434 5.08 -15.02 7.17
C GLY A 434 4.81 -16.52 6.95
N VAL A 435 5.66 -17.36 7.55
CA VAL A 435 5.48 -18.82 7.64
C VAL A 435 5.52 -19.19 9.11
N PHE A 436 4.51 -19.93 9.58
CA PHE A 436 4.26 -20.18 10.99
C PHE A 436 4.00 -21.67 11.18
N ASN A 437 4.93 -22.40 11.82
CA ASN A 437 4.89 -23.88 11.90
C ASN A 437 4.74 -24.58 10.54
N GLY A 438 5.31 -24.02 9.47
CA GLY A 438 5.15 -24.54 8.10
C GLY A 438 3.79 -24.23 7.45
N GLY A 439 2.88 -23.57 8.17
CA GLY A 439 1.62 -23.04 7.66
C GLY A 439 1.70 -21.55 7.31
N LYS A 440 0.70 -21.07 6.57
CA LYS A 440 0.49 -19.64 6.29
C LYS A 440 -0.65 -19.09 7.14
N GLN A 441 -0.74 -17.78 7.30
CA GLN A 441 -1.90 -17.10 7.89
C GLN A 441 -2.31 -15.94 7.00
N MET A 442 -3.60 -15.82 6.69
CA MET A 442 -4.12 -14.72 5.87
C MET A 442 -5.29 -14.03 6.58
N PRO A 443 -5.10 -12.83 7.16
CA PRO A 443 -6.20 -12.08 7.75
C PRO A 443 -7.24 -11.66 6.71
N LYS A 444 -8.49 -11.50 7.15
CA LYS A 444 -9.64 -11.13 6.30
C LYS A 444 -10.21 -9.80 6.77
N ILE A 445 -10.49 -8.92 5.81
CA ILE A 445 -11.13 -7.62 6.07
C ILE A 445 -12.51 -7.66 5.42
N VAL A 446 -13.55 -7.40 6.20
CA VAL A 446 -14.91 -7.17 5.70
C VAL A 446 -15.31 -5.77 6.11
N SER A 447 -15.60 -4.90 5.15
CA SER A 447 -15.86 -3.48 5.40
C SER A 447 -17.13 -3.03 4.71
N ASN A 448 -18.02 -2.43 5.50
CA ASN A 448 -19.19 -1.70 5.06
C ASN A 448 -19.07 -0.20 5.43
N LEU A 449 -17.83 0.28 5.60
CA LEU A 449 -17.53 1.70 5.80
C LEU A 449 -17.86 2.50 4.54
N ARG A 450 -18.40 3.70 4.72
CA ARG A 450 -18.83 4.58 3.62
C ARG A 450 -17.92 5.78 3.40
N LYS A 451 -16.96 6.01 4.31
CA LYS A 451 -16.00 7.11 4.30
C LYS A 451 -14.63 6.59 4.72
N GLN A 452 -13.56 7.32 4.39
CA GLN A 452 -12.24 7.00 4.92
C GLN A 452 -12.22 7.20 6.45
N LEU A 453 -11.66 6.24 7.17
CA LEU A 453 -11.42 6.37 8.60
C LEU A 453 -9.93 6.59 8.84
N ILE A 454 -9.58 7.79 9.30
CA ILE A 454 -8.21 8.18 9.63
C ILE A 454 -8.20 8.56 11.11
N PHE A 455 -7.43 7.85 11.92
CA PHE A 455 -7.27 8.18 13.33
C PHE A 455 -6.45 9.47 13.49
N GLN A 456 -6.87 10.34 14.40
CA GLN A 456 -6.07 11.51 14.77
C GLN A 456 -5.12 11.12 15.89
N ILE A 457 -3.90 11.68 15.83
CA ILE A 457 -2.92 11.53 16.89
C ILE A 457 -2.88 12.86 17.65
N PRO A 458 -2.88 12.84 18.99
CA PRO A 458 -2.77 14.05 19.78
C PRO A 458 -1.50 14.82 19.40
N GLN A 459 -1.65 16.09 19.03
CA GLN A 459 -0.51 16.98 18.86
C GLN A 459 0.13 17.19 20.23
N SER A 460 1.43 16.94 20.35
CA SER A 460 2.20 17.27 21.54
C SER A 460 2.02 18.76 21.83
N GLN A 461 1.32 19.10 22.91
CA GLN A 461 1.31 20.46 23.41
C GLN A 461 2.76 20.78 23.76
N SER A 462 3.39 21.67 22.99
CA SER A 462 4.62 22.33 23.41
C SER A 462 4.32 22.94 24.78
N THR A 463 4.90 22.36 25.83
CA THR A 463 4.87 22.95 27.16
C THR A 463 5.58 24.28 27.07
N GLY A 464 4.80 25.36 26.97
CA GLY A 464 5.30 26.71 27.14
C GLY A 464 5.80 26.86 28.56
N LYS A 465 7.12 26.95 28.70
CA LYS A 465 7.79 27.63 29.81
C LYS A 465 8.92 28.46 29.23
#